data_AF-K2EIT9-F1
#
_entry.id   AF-K2EIT9-F1
#
_cell.length_a   1.000
_cell.length_b   1.000
_cell.length_c   1.000
_cell.angle_alpha   90.00
_cell.angle_beta   90.00
_cell.angle_gamma   90.00
#
_symmetry.space_group_name_H-M   'P 1'
#
loop_
_entity.id
_entity.type
_entity.pdbx_description
1 polymer ?
#
loop_
_entity_poly.entity_id
_entity_poly.type
_entity_poly.pdbx_seq_one_letter_code
_entity_poly.pdbx_strand_id
1 'polypeptide(L)'
;MTAPLMPKATAIWLIDNTTLTFEQIGTFCHLHPLEVQAIADEEVIVGMVGHDPITSGQLTIDEIERCQADPQARLQLSANIHAEKKKKKAKYTPVALRHVKPNGIAWLLREISQITDADIIRLLGTTKATIQAIRTKTHKSINEIKPENPAHLGLCALEELNKLLKKYGL
;
A
#
# COMPACT_ATOMS: atom_id res chain seq x y z
N MET A 1 8.38 22.67 -18.27
CA MET A 1 8.32 21.22 -17.98
C MET A 1 8.05 21.10 -16.49
N THR A 2 7.33 20.07 -16.05
CA THR A 2 6.94 19.91 -14.64
C THR A 2 8.10 19.32 -13.86
N ALA A 3 8.38 19.82 -12.66
CA ALA A 3 9.39 19.24 -11.76
C ALA A 3 8.82 18.01 -11.02
N PRO A 4 9.65 17.02 -10.65
CA PRO A 4 9.23 15.91 -9.80
C PRO A 4 8.81 16.40 -8.41
N LEU A 5 7.93 15.64 -7.77
CA LEU A 5 7.53 15.82 -6.39
C LEU A 5 8.77 15.78 -5.47
N MET A 6 8.92 16.79 -4.61
CA MET A 6 10.08 16.96 -3.73
C MET A 6 11.42 16.88 -4.49
N PRO A 7 11.75 17.87 -5.34
CA PRO A 7 12.88 17.77 -6.27
C PRO A 7 14.24 17.59 -5.57
N LYS A 8 14.48 18.25 -4.43
CA LYS A 8 15.71 18.07 -3.64
C LYS A 8 15.82 16.67 -3.03
N ALA A 9 14.73 16.15 -2.45
CA ALA A 9 14.72 14.79 -1.88
C ALA A 9 14.83 13.72 -2.97
N THR A 10 14.24 13.95 -4.14
CA THR A 10 14.38 13.07 -5.30
C THR A 10 15.82 13.10 -5.83
N ALA A 11 16.48 14.25 -5.84
CA ALA A 11 17.89 14.35 -6.20
C ALA A 11 18.79 13.54 -5.25
N ILE A 12 18.59 13.63 -3.92
CA ILE A 12 19.30 12.80 -2.94
C ILE A 12 19.17 11.32 -3.30
N TRP A 13 17.92 10.86 -3.52
CA TRP A 13 17.68 9.46 -3.83
C TRP A 13 18.37 9.04 -5.14
N LEU A 14 18.30 9.87 -6.20
CA LEU A 14 18.93 9.57 -7.48
C LEU A 14 20.46 9.52 -7.40
N ILE A 15 21.08 10.41 -6.61
CA ILE A 15 22.54 10.39 -6.37
C ILE A 15 22.95 9.08 -5.69
N ASP A 16 22.19 8.65 -4.67
CA ASP A 16 22.55 7.47 -3.87
C ASP A 16 22.25 6.13 -4.58
N ASN A 17 21.25 6.10 -5.47
CA ASN A 17 20.70 4.85 -6.02
C ASN A 17 20.96 4.66 -7.52
N THR A 18 21.58 5.63 -8.20
CA THR A 18 21.82 5.55 -9.67
C THR A 18 23.20 6.08 -10.04
N THR A 19 23.68 5.75 -11.24
CA THR A 19 24.93 6.30 -11.79
C THR A 19 24.69 7.47 -12.76
N LEU A 20 23.57 8.19 -12.60
CA LEU A 20 23.23 9.32 -13.45
C LEU A 20 24.17 10.50 -13.21
N THR A 21 24.40 11.30 -14.24
CA THR A 21 25.23 12.50 -14.13
C THR A 21 24.49 13.62 -13.37
N PHE A 22 25.24 14.52 -12.74
CA PHE A 22 24.67 15.68 -12.06
C PHE A 22 23.85 16.58 -12.99
N GLU A 23 24.21 16.65 -14.27
CA GLU A 23 23.40 17.35 -15.27
C GLU A 23 22.05 16.68 -15.53
N GLN A 24 22.01 15.35 -15.60
CA GLN A 24 20.76 14.60 -15.80
C GLN A 24 19.83 14.77 -14.60
N ILE A 25 20.37 14.64 -13.39
CA ILE A 25 19.63 14.83 -12.14
C ILE A 25 19.16 16.28 -12.01
N GLY A 26 20.03 17.25 -12.29
CA GLY A 26 19.71 18.68 -12.27
C GLY A 26 18.61 19.04 -13.27
N THR A 27 18.70 18.52 -14.50
CA THR A 27 17.67 18.73 -15.53
C THR A 27 16.32 18.15 -15.10
N PHE A 28 16.31 16.94 -14.52
CA PHE A 28 15.08 16.31 -14.06
C PHE A 28 14.45 17.04 -12.87
N CYS A 29 15.25 17.29 -11.83
CA CYS A 29 14.80 17.96 -10.60
C CYS A 29 14.68 19.48 -10.72
N HIS A 30 15.02 20.07 -11.87
CA HIS A 30 15.09 21.51 -12.10
C HIS A 30 16.01 22.22 -11.09
N LEU A 31 17.16 21.59 -10.80
CA LEU A 31 18.22 22.10 -9.95
C LEU A 31 19.45 22.40 -10.80
N HIS A 32 20.24 23.40 -10.38
CA HIS A 32 21.52 23.62 -11.03
C HIS A 32 22.48 22.44 -10.74
N PRO A 33 23.33 22.01 -11.68
CA PRO A 33 24.28 20.91 -11.43
C PRO A 33 25.15 21.11 -10.19
N LEU A 34 25.52 22.36 -9.87
CA LEU A 34 26.25 22.71 -8.65
C LEU A 34 25.43 22.48 -7.37
N GLU A 35 24.11 22.67 -7.41
CA GLU A 35 23.25 22.34 -6.26
C GLU A 35 23.17 20.83 -6.06
N VAL A 36 23.12 20.07 -7.16
CA VAL A 36 23.15 18.59 -7.11
C VAL A 36 24.49 18.09 -6.56
N GLN A 37 25.59 18.71 -6.97
CA GLN A 37 26.92 18.44 -6.43
C GLN A 37 26.99 18.73 -4.93
N ALA A 38 26.51 19.90 -4.49
CA ALA A 38 26.49 20.24 -3.07
C ALA A 38 25.56 19.33 -2.22
N ILE A 39 24.56 18.69 -2.84
CA ILE A 39 23.77 17.63 -2.21
C ILE A 39 24.57 16.33 -2.12
N ALA A 40 25.32 15.96 -3.16
CA ALA A 40 26.19 14.79 -3.16
C ALA A 40 27.36 14.93 -2.16
N ASP A 41 27.85 16.15 -1.96
CA ASP A 41 28.89 16.49 -0.99
C ASP A 41 28.36 16.64 0.46
N GLU A 42 27.07 16.33 0.68
CA GLU A 42 26.37 16.41 1.98
C GLU A 42 26.34 17.82 2.62
N GLU A 43 26.75 18.88 1.90
CA GLU A 43 26.90 20.23 2.45
C GLU A 43 25.56 20.92 2.76
N VAL A 44 24.49 20.56 2.05
CA VAL A 44 23.28 21.39 1.97
C VAL A 44 22.14 20.90 2.87
N ILE A 45 22.12 19.64 3.34
CA ILE A 45 20.88 19.09 3.89
C ILE A 45 21.04 18.18 5.11
N VAL A 46 21.09 18.81 6.29
CA VAL A 46 20.95 18.12 7.58
C VAL A 46 19.49 17.64 7.75
N GLY A 47 19.28 16.32 7.70
CA GLY A 47 18.03 15.67 8.11
C GLY A 47 16.95 15.48 7.02
N MET A 48 17.26 15.68 5.74
CA MET A 48 16.33 15.31 4.65
C MET A 48 16.58 13.88 4.19
N VAL A 49 15.51 13.10 4.12
CA VAL A 49 15.54 11.72 3.64
C VAL A 49 15.24 11.70 2.14
N GLY A 50 16.01 10.95 1.36
CA GLY A 50 15.79 10.76 -0.06
C GLY A 50 14.38 10.24 -0.37
N HIS A 51 13.75 10.79 -1.41
CA HIS A 51 12.42 10.40 -1.87
C HIS A 51 12.53 9.54 -3.12
N ASP A 52 12.08 8.29 -3.05
CA ASP A 52 12.13 7.34 -4.16
C ASP A 52 11.15 7.73 -5.30
N PRO A 53 11.65 8.13 -6.48
CA PRO A 53 10.83 8.50 -7.64
C PRO A 53 10.19 7.28 -8.33
N ILE A 54 10.70 6.06 -8.12
CA ILE A 54 10.15 4.82 -8.68
C ILE A 54 8.93 4.39 -7.85
N THR A 55 9.07 4.36 -6.52
CA THR A 55 7.96 3.98 -5.63
C THR A 55 6.80 4.99 -5.69
N SER A 56 7.10 6.27 -5.95
CA SER A 56 6.09 7.30 -6.18
C SER A 56 5.48 7.29 -7.60
N GLY A 57 5.99 6.46 -8.51
CA GLY A 57 5.47 6.33 -9.87
C GLY A 57 5.79 7.52 -10.77
N GLN A 58 6.88 8.24 -10.49
CA GLN A 58 7.38 9.37 -11.27
C GLN A 58 8.44 8.96 -12.30
N LEU A 59 9.15 7.86 -12.03
CA LEU A 59 10.10 7.23 -12.93
C LEU A 59 9.88 5.72 -12.98
N THR A 60 10.31 5.09 -14.07
CA THR A 60 10.42 3.62 -14.18
C THR A 60 11.89 3.20 -14.10
N ILE A 61 12.12 1.94 -13.74
CA ILE A 61 13.47 1.35 -13.72
C ILE A 61 14.08 1.42 -15.13
N ASP A 62 13.32 1.02 -16.16
CA ASP A 62 13.77 1.10 -17.57
C ASP A 62 14.21 2.50 -17.99
N GLU A 63 13.54 3.55 -17.51
CA GLU A 63 13.85 4.94 -17.85
C GLU A 63 15.16 5.40 -17.20
N ILE A 64 15.41 4.95 -15.96
CA ILE A 64 16.66 5.18 -15.26
C ILE A 64 17.79 4.42 -15.96
N GLU A 65 17.62 3.15 -16.30
CA GLU A 65 18.62 2.34 -17.00
C GLU A 65 18.98 2.92 -18.37
N ARG A 66 17.98 3.39 -19.13
CA ARG A 66 18.17 4.09 -20.41
C ARG A 66 19.07 5.33 -20.24
N CYS A 67 18.81 6.12 -19.20
CA CYS A 67 19.58 7.33 -18.92
C CYS A 67 20.96 7.04 -18.28
N GLN A 68 21.12 5.92 -17.59
CA GLN A 68 22.43 5.48 -17.07
C GLN A 68 23.36 5.01 -18.21
N ALA A 69 22.80 4.42 -19.26
CA ALA A 69 23.55 3.96 -20.43
C ALA A 69 23.97 5.10 -21.37
N ASP A 70 23.25 6.23 -21.36
CA ASP A 70 23.53 7.41 -22.20
C ASP A 70 23.54 8.71 -21.37
N PRO A 71 24.72 9.30 -21.10
CA PRO A 71 24.85 10.56 -20.37
C PRO A 71 24.15 11.77 -21.02
N GLN A 72 23.90 11.72 -22.33
CA GLN A 72 23.19 12.78 -23.06
C GLN A 72 21.67 12.62 -22.98
N ALA A 73 21.18 11.42 -22.65
CA ALA A 73 19.75 11.20 -22.43
C ALA A 73 19.25 12.01 -21.24
N ARG A 74 17.98 12.43 -21.31
CA ARG A 74 17.30 13.15 -20.23
C ARG A 74 16.14 12.32 -19.71
N LEU A 75 16.03 12.26 -18.38
CA LEU A 75 14.94 11.61 -17.68
C LEU A 75 13.62 12.31 -17.98
N GLN A 76 12.57 11.53 -18.23
CA GLN A 76 11.23 12.02 -18.45
C GLN A 76 10.29 11.55 -17.34
N LEU A 77 9.49 12.49 -16.80
CA LEU A 77 8.43 12.15 -15.86
C LEU A 77 7.43 11.21 -16.52
N SER A 78 7.14 10.08 -15.86
CA SER A 78 6.08 9.19 -16.33
C SER A 78 4.72 9.87 -16.20
N ALA A 79 3.89 9.80 -17.25
CA ALA A 79 2.54 10.38 -17.27
C ALA A 79 1.57 9.80 -16.22
N ASN A 80 1.93 8.70 -15.57
CA ASN A 80 1.12 7.98 -14.58
C ASN A 80 1.46 8.34 -13.11
N ILE A 81 1.64 9.63 -12.81
CA ILE A 81 1.92 10.16 -11.45
C ILE A 81 0.82 9.79 -10.43
N HIS A 82 -0.31 9.22 -10.87
CA HIS A 82 -1.47 8.85 -10.05
C HIS A 82 -1.75 7.34 -10.03
N ALA A 83 -0.75 6.48 -10.19
CA ALA A 83 -0.89 5.11 -9.71
C ALA A 83 -0.77 5.09 -8.18
N GLU A 84 -1.68 5.80 -7.48
CA GLU A 84 -1.87 5.58 -6.05
C GLU A 84 -2.01 4.07 -5.89
N LYS A 85 -1.04 3.42 -5.22
CA LYS A 85 -1.31 2.13 -4.59
C LYS A 85 -2.49 2.41 -3.69
N LYS A 86 -3.71 2.13 -4.16
CA LYS A 86 -4.95 2.30 -3.40
C LYS A 86 -4.71 1.55 -2.11
N LYS A 87 -4.29 2.25 -1.05
CA LYS A 87 -4.29 1.72 0.30
C LYS A 87 -5.76 1.38 0.48
N LYS A 88 -6.08 0.08 0.42
CA LYS A 88 -7.45 -0.40 0.54
C LYS A 88 -7.92 0.14 1.89
N LYS A 89 -8.65 1.27 1.88
CA LYS A 89 -9.15 1.88 3.10
C LYS A 89 -9.93 0.78 3.80
N ALA A 90 -9.61 0.53 5.07
CA ALA A 90 -10.31 -0.47 5.85
C ALA A 90 -11.80 -0.21 5.69
N LYS A 91 -12.56 -1.21 5.24
CA LYS A 91 -14.00 -1.06 5.01
C LYS A 91 -14.62 -0.59 6.33
N TYR A 92 -15.14 0.63 6.36
CA TYR A 92 -15.81 1.17 7.54
C TYR A 92 -17.01 0.27 7.85
N THR A 93 -17.03 -0.32 9.05
CA THR A 93 -18.22 -1.03 9.50
C THR A 93 -19.05 -0.11 10.38
N PRO A 94 -20.31 0.18 9.99
CA PRO A 94 -21.24 0.96 10.79
C PRO A 94 -21.33 0.45 12.23
N VAL A 95 -21.48 1.35 13.20
CA VAL A 95 -21.57 1.02 14.64
C VAL A 95 -22.68 0.01 14.90
N ALA A 96 -23.83 0.19 14.25
CA ALA A 96 -24.97 -0.72 14.33
C ALA A 96 -24.62 -2.16 13.95
N LEU A 97 -23.65 -2.39 13.07
CA LEU A 97 -23.28 -3.74 12.62
C LEU A 97 -22.13 -4.36 13.44
N ARG A 98 -21.56 -3.63 14.41
CA ARG A 98 -20.41 -4.14 15.20
C ARG A 98 -20.78 -5.29 16.13
N HIS A 99 -21.99 -5.29 16.68
CA HIS A 99 -22.45 -6.35 17.59
C HIS A 99 -22.73 -7.67 16.87
N VAL A 100 -23.07 -7.63 15.57
CA VAL A 100 -23.26 -8.83 14.74
C VAL A 100 -21.96 -9.34 14.10
N LYS A 101 -20.86 -8.59 14.15
CA LYS A 101 -19.56 -9.06 13.61
C LYS A 101 -19.10 -10.41 14.16
N PRO A 102 -19.17 -10.68 15.49
CA PRO A 102 -18.79 -11.97 16.04
C PRO A 102 -19.57 -13.15 15.43
N ASN A 103 -20.85 -12.95 15.11
CA ASN A 103 -21.72 -13.95 14.47
C ASN A 103 -21.20 -14.32 13.07
N GLY A 104 -20.85 -13.32 12.26
CA GLY A 104 -20.25 -13.53 10.94
C GLY A 104 -18.87 -14.20 10.99
N ILE A 105 -18.03 -13.86 11.96
CA ILE A 105 -16.72 -14.51 12.17
C ILE A 105 -16.92 -15.98 12.53
N ALA A 106 -17.83 -16.28 13.46
CA ALA A 106 -18.11 -17.64 13.89
C ALA A 106 -18.65 -18.51 12.75
N TRP A 107 -19.49 -17.95 11.87
CA TRP A 107 -19.97 -18.63 10.67
C TRP A 107 -18.83 -18.95 9.71
N LEU A 108 -17.94 -17.99 9.41
CA LEU A 108 -16.81 -18.22 8.51
C LEU A 108 -15.86 -19.30 9.03
N LEU A 109 -15.57 -19.30 10.33
CA LEU A 109 -14.74 -20.33 10.98
C LEU A 109 -15.38 -21.72 10.94
N ARG A 110 -16.72 -21.79 10.88
CA ARG A 110 -17.47 -23.04 10.81
C ARG A 110 -17.54 -23.59 9.38
N GLU A 111 -17.86 -22.73 8.40
CA GLU A 111 -18.01 -23.15 7.00
C GLU A 111 -16.66 -23.40 6.32
N ILE A 112 -15.64 -22.60 6.65
CA ILE A 112 -14.32 -22.68 6.04
C ILE A 112 -13.30 -23.04 7.13
N SER A 113 -13.07 -24.33 7.34
CA SER A 113 -12.16 -24.85 8.39
C SER A 113 -10.73 -24.28 8.30
N GLN A 114 -10.25 -24.01 7.08
CA GLN A 114 -8.90 -23.56 6.77
C GLN A 114 -8.81 -22.06 6.42
N ILE A 115 -9.81 -21.26 6.81
CA ILE A 115 -9.82 -19.84 6.50
C ILE A 115 -8.65 -19.09 7.15
N THR A 116 -7.97 -18.26 6.36
CA THR A 116 -6.91 -17.39 6.87
C THR A 116 -7.47 -16.17 7.60
N ASP A 117 -6.80 -15.75 8.68
CA ASP A 117 -7.16 -14.52 9.41
C ASP A 117 -7.17 -13.30 8.48
N ALA A 118 -6.27 -13.26 7.49
CA ALA A 118 -6.18 -12.18 6.51
C ALA A 118 -7.44 -12.06 5.65
N ASP A 119 -8.05 -13.18 5.24
CA ASP A 119 -9.30 -13.17 4.49
C ASP A 119 -10.49 -12.69 5.33
N ILE A 120 -10.57 -13.09 6.61
CA ILE A 120 -11.61 -12.62 7.53
C ILE A 120 -11.48 -11.10 7.75
N ILE A 121 -10.27 -10.61 8.00
CA ILE A 121 -9.99 -9.18 8.18
C ILE A 121 -10.40 -8.39 6.93
N ARG A 122 -10.08 -8.91 5.74
CA ARG A 122 -10.42 -8.28 4.45
C ARG A 122 -11.93 -8.26 4.19
N LEU A 123 -12.64 -9.33 4.56
CA LEU A 123 -14.08 -9.43 4.30
C LEU A 123 -14.91 -8.61 5.30
N LEU A 124 -14.63 -8.75 6.60
CA LEU A 124 -15.47 -8.21 7.69
C LEU A 124 -14.91 -6.95 8.36
N GLY A 125 -13.69 -6.52 8.02
CA GLY A 125 -13.06 -5.35 8.64
C GLY A 125 -12.91 -5.52 10.16
N THR A 126 -12.36 -6.65 10.60
CA THR A 126 -12.14 -6.97 12.02
C THR A 126 -10.64 -6.98 12.36
N THR A 127 -10.29 -7.22 13.63
CA THR A 127 -8.90 -7.35 14.07
C THR A 127 -8.52 -8.81 14.30
N LYS A 128 -7.23 -9.12 14.20
CA LYS A 128 -6.69 -10.45 14.51
C LYS A 128 -7.03 -10.87 15.94
N ALA A 129 -6.96 -9.94 16.90
CA ALA A 129 -7.30 -10.20 18.30
C ALA A 129 -8.77 -10.67 18.45
N THR A 130 -9.71 -10.01 17.75
CA THR A 130 -11.12 -10.42 17.77
C THR A 130 -11.32 -11.81 17.17
N ILE A 131 -10.68 -12.11 16.03
CA ILE A 131 -10.77 -13.43 15.37
C ILE A 131 -10.27 -14.53 16.32
N GLN A 132 -9.11 -14.32 16.93
CA GLN A 132 -8.54 -15.29 17.88
C GLN A 132 -9.45 -15.48 19.08
N ALA A 133 -10.02 -14.40 19.65
CA ALA A 133 -10.96 -14.51 20.76
C ALA A 133 -12.23 -15.32 20.42
N ILE A 134 -12.73 -15.24 19.18
CA ILE A 134 -13.84 -16.10 18.73
C ILE A 134 -13.36 -17.55 18.59
N ARG A 135 -12.20 -17.78 17.95
CA ARG A 135 -11.64 -19.13 17.73
C ARG A 135 -11.35 -19.86 19.04
N THR A 136 -10.80 -19.16 20.03
CA THR A 136 -10.50 -19.70 21.37
C THR A 136 -11.67 -19.62 22.33
N LYS A 137 -12.85 -19.15 21.89
CA LYS A 137 -14.06 -18.98 22.72
C LYS A 137 -13.85 -18.09 23.97
N THR A 138 -12.94 -17.13 23.91
CA THR A 138 -12.62 -16.18 25.01
C THR A 138 -13.23 -14.80 24.82
N HIS A 139 -14.06 -14.61 23.79
CA HIS A 139 -14.77 -13.37 23.56
C HIS A 139 -15.80 -13.09 24.67
N LYS A 140 -15.93 -11.82 25.09
CA LYS A 140 -16.83 -11.42 26.19
C LYS A 140 -18.28 -11.88 25.99
N SER A 141 -18.77 -11.81 24.77
CA SER A 141 -20.14 -12.23 24.40
C SER A 141 -20.22 -13.64 23.82
N ILE A 142 -19.27 -14.55 24.10
CA ILE A 142 -19.22 -15.87 23.45
C ILE A 142 -20.51 -16.69 23.56
N ASN A 143 -21.23 -16.56 24.68
CA ASN A 143 -22.51 -17.26 24.90
C ASN A 143 -23.65 -16.74 24.03
N GLU A 144 -23.55 -15.51 23.52
CA GLU A 144 -24.58 -14.86 22.70
C GLU A 144 -24.30 -15.00 21.20
N ILE A 145 -23.10 -15.47 20.83
CA ILE A 145 -22.69 -15.58 19.43
C ILE A 145 -23.47 -16.69 18.74
N LYS A 146 -24.20 -16.32 17.69
CA LYS A 146 -24.93 -17.25 16.82
C LYS A 146 -24.28 -17.22 15.44
N PRO A 147 -23.66 -18.31 14.96
CA PRO A 147 -23.05 -18.34 13.64
C PRO A 147 -24.10 -18.06 12.55
N GLU A 148 -24.01 -16.91 11.90
CA GLU A 148 -24.93 -16.48 10.84
C GLU A 148 -24.17 -15.92 9.64
N ASN A 149 -24.73 -16.10 8.45
CA ASN A 149 -24.11 -15.71 7.19
C ASN A 149 -23.80 -14.19 7.17
N PRO A 150 -22.53 -13.79 6.99
CA PRO A 150 -22.14 -12.39 7.04
C PRO A 150 -22.75 -11.53 5.92
N ALA A 151 -23.17 -12.11 4.80
CA ALA A 151 -23.89 -11.40 3.76
C ALA A 151 -25.33 -11.06 4.18
N HIS A 152 -26.01 -11.98 4.88
CA HIS A 152 -27.36 -11.73 5.43
C HIS A 152 -27.34 -10.69 6.55
N LEU A 153 -26.28 -10.69 7.35
CA LEU A 153 -26.03 -9.67 8.38
C LEU A 153 -25.65 -8.29 7.83
N GLY A 154 -25.49 -8.15 6.51
CA GLY A 154 -25.05 -6.91 5.88
C GLY A 154 -23.59 -6.53 6.15
N LEU A 155 -22.75 -7.48 6.59
CA LEU A 155 -21.33 -7.25 6.87
C LEU A 155 -20.46 -7.25 5.61
N CYS A 156 -20.87 -7.97 4.58
CA CYS A 156 -20.20 -8.01 3.29
C CYS A 156 -21.20 -8.20 2.14
N ALA A 157 -20.81 -7.84 0.92
CA ALA A 157 -21.60 -8.15 -0.27
C ALA A 157 -21.61 -9.66 -0.54
N LEU A 158 -22.74 -10.17 -1.05
CA LEU A 158 -22.90 -11.58 -1.39
C LEU A 158 -21.85 -12.06 -2.40
N GLU A 159 -21.52 -11.23 -3.39
CA GLU A 159 -20.50 -11.54 -4.40
C GLU A 159 -19.10 -11.72 -3.78
N GLU A 160 -18.75 -10.91 -2.78
CA GLU A 160 -17.46 -11.02 -2.10
C GLU A 160 -17.38 -12.27 -1.23
N LEU A 161 -18.50 -12.65 -0.60
CA LEU A 161 -18.61 -13.90 0.14
C LEU A 161 -18.48 -15.12 -0.80
N ASN A 162 -19.18 -15.11 -1.93
CA ASN A 162 -19.11 -16.18 -2.92
C ASN A 162 -17.70 -16.33 -3.53
N LYS A 163 -17.00 -15.21 -3.79
CA LYS A 163 -15.59 -15.26 -4.21
C LYS A 163 -14.71 -15.91 -3.16
N LEU A 164 -14.97 -15.65 -1.86
CA LEU A 164 -14.23 -16.27 -0.77
C LEU A 164 -14.52 -17.77 -0.70
N LEU A 165 -15.79 -18.19 -0.77
CA LEU A 165 -16.16 -19.61 -0.78
C LEU A 165 -15.49 -20.37 -1.92
N LYS A 166 -15.56 -19.83 -3.14
CA LYS A 166 -14.86 -20.39 -4.31
C LYS A 166 -13.35 -20.53 -4.12
N LYS A 167 -12.71 -19.55 -3.47
CA LYS A 167 -11.27 -19.61 -3.16
C LYS A 167 -10.91 -20.82 -2.29
N TYR A 168 -11.83 -21.27 -1.44
CA TYR A 168 -11.64 -22.41 -0.54
C TYR A 168 -12.33 -23.70 -1.03
N GLY A 169 -12.88 -23.71 -2.24
CA GLY A 169 -13.47 -24.90 -2.87
C GLY A 169 -14.91 -25.21 -2.44
N LEU A 170 -15.66 -24.21 -1.98
CA LEU A 170 -17.08 -24.29 -1.62
C LEU A 170 -17.97 -23.56 -2.64
#